data_AF-A0A9D9ZH47-F1
#
_entry.id   AF-A0A9D9ZH47-F1
#
_cell.length_a   1.000
_cell.length_b   1.000
_cell.length_c   1.000
_cell.angle_alpha   90.00
_cell.angle_beta   90.00
_cell.angle_gamma   90.00
#
_symmetry.space_group_name_H-M   'P 1'
#
loop_
_entity.id
_entity.type
_entity.pdbx_description
1 polymer ?
#
loop_
_entity_poly.entity_id
_entity_poly.type
_entity_poly.pdbx_seq_one_letter_code
_entity_poly.pdbx_strand_id
1 'polypeptide(L)'
;MSKEILVELTSEEKKQFHGNEEAIREILLSRAVLSSAEKYKFTDEENEELEYLFKNTKSKYYIDKKIESKINVGEDEVTKVYNENKGNFDAQGIAFSQAKEIIQRDLLNQQVSTFENEELTNIINEMDKNIELTKEDVLFSKGNPEIIRSIVMNKIIDEKIVKANFEKTAKDDLKILYNNVKANFYLDLEVRKKVVVTHEEIVNLYETEKSKLGDITPNSAYNQIANGLLKNKAITERTNLVNKIVEEYKVEDLVKVNLQKN
;
A
#
# COMPACT_ATOMS: atom_id res chain seq x y z
N MET A 1 11.78 15.81 -21.42
CA MET A 1 10.65 15.25 -22.18
C MET A 1 10.35 13.90 -21.58
N SER A 2 9.28 13.76 -20.78
CA SER A 2 8.81 12.44 -20.36
C SER A 2 8.31 11.72 -21.61
N LYS A 3 8.80 10.50 -21.84
CA LYS A 3 8.22 9.59 -22.82
C LYS A 3 6.82 9.27 -22.29
N GLU A 4 5.78 9.57 -23.06
CA GLU A 4 4.41 9.18 -22.73
C GLU A 4 4.38 7.68 -22.39
N ILE A 5 3.90 7.32 -21.20
CA ILE A 5 3.70 5.91 -20.85
C ILE A 5 2.67 5.34 -21.81
N LEU A 6 3.13 4.41 -22.64
CA LEU A 6 2.28 3.68 -23.56
C LEU A 6 1.49 2.64 -22.77
N VAL A 7 0.17 2.77 -22.78
CA VAL A 7 -0.76 1.80 -22.16
C VAL A 7 -0.94 0.63 -23.13
N GLU A 8 0.12 -0.17 -23.26
CA GLU A 8 0.12 -1.40 -24.07
C GLU A 8 0.93 -2.49 -23.36
N LEU A 9 0.68 -3.76 -23.69
CA LEU A 9 1.54 -4.86 -23.28
C LEU A 9 2.78 -4.95 -24.16
N THR A 10 3.93 -5.24 -23.55
CA THR A 10 5.14 -5.66 -24.25
C THR A 10 4.96 -7.05 -24.85
N SER A 11 5.82 -7.41 -25.82
CA SER A 11 5.79 -8.76 -26.40
C SER A 11 6.08 -9.86 -25.40
N GLU A 12 6.89 -9.57 -24.37
CA GLU A 12 7.21 -10.53 -23.32
C GLU A 12 6.04 -10.74 -22.36
N GLU A 13 5.38 -9.65 -21.96
CA GLU A 13 4.18 -9.71 -21.12
C GLU A 13 3.03 -10.48 -21.77
N LYS A 14 2.83 -10.33 -23.09
CA LYS A 14 1.81 -11.11 -23.82
C LYS A 14 2.06 -12.61 -23.70
N LYS A 15 3.33 -13.02 -23.79
CA LYS A 15 3.71 -14.43 -23.59
C LYS A 15 3.48 -14.84 -22.14
N GLN A 16 3.97 -14.05 -21.18
CA GLN A 16 3.88 -14.35 -19.75
C GLN A 16 2.43 -14.53 -19.28
N PHE A 17 1.51 -13.68 -19.74
CA PHE A 17 0.13 -13.75 -19.31
C PHE A 17 -0.68 -14.85 -19.98
N HIS A 18 -0.23 -15.44 -21.10
CA HIS A 18 -0.89 -16.56 -21.78
C HIS A 18 -2.41 -16.36 -21.98
N GLY A 19 -2.88 -15.14 -22.21
CA GLY A 19 -4.30 -14.83 -22.37
C GLY A 19 -5.10 -14.77 -21.07
N ASN A 20 -4.45 -14.69 -19.91
CA ASN A 20 -5.10 -14.39 -18.65
C ASN A 20 -5.68 -12.97 -18.69
N GLU A 21 -6.98 -12.88 -18.95
CA GLU A 21 -7.72 -11.62 -19.08
C GLU A 21 -7.59 -10.72 -17.85
N GLU A 22 -7.67 -11.29 -16.66
CA GLU A 22 -7.60 -10.53 -15.41
C GLU A 22 -6.23 -9.90 -15.24
N ALA A 23 -5.15 -10.68 -15.41
CA ALA A 23 -3.78 -10.18 -15.32
C ALA A 23 -3.50 -9.09 -16.39
N ILE A 24 -4.02 -9.28 -17.61
CA ILE A 24 -3.91 -8.30 -18.70
C ILE A 24 -4.67 -7.01 -18.35
N ARG A 25 -5.89 -7.12 -17.80
CA ARG A 25 -6.68 -5.96 -17.37
C ARG A 25 -5.97 -5.20 -16.26
N GLU A 26 -5.45 -5.88 -15.25
CA GLU A 26 -4.78 -5.27 -14.11
C GLU A 26 -3.54 -4.47 -14.53
N ILE A 27 -2.67 -5.02 -15.37
CA ILE A 27 -1.45 -4.32 -15.79
C ILE A 27 -1.77 -3.11 -16.69
N LEU A 28 -2.76 -3.23 -17.58
CA LEU A 28 -3.20 -2.12 -18.43
C LEU A 28 -3.85 -1.01 -17.61
N LEU A 29 -4.67 -1.38 -16.62
CA LEU A 29 -5.27 -0.43 -15.69
C LEU A 29 -4.19 0.29 -14.87
N SER A 30 -3.24 -0.44 -14.31
CA SER A 30 -2.12 0.13 -13.55
C SER A 30 -1.33 1.15 -14.40
N ARG A 31 -1.07 0.84 -15.67
CA ARG A 31 -0.43 1.76 -16.63
C ARG A 31 -1.29 2.99 -16.94
N ALA A 32 -2.60 2.82 -17.09
CA ALA A 32 -3.53 3.93 -17.34
C ALA A 32 -3.61 4.89 -16.15
N VAL A 33 -3.66 4.36 -14.92
CA VAL A 33 -3.61 5.17 -13.70
C VAL A 33 -2.29 5.91 -13.60
N LEU A 34 -1.16 5.23 -13.83
CA LEU A 34 0.15 5.87 -13.80
C LEU A 34 0.29 6.95 -14.87
N SER A 35 -0.20 6.72 -16.09
CA SER A 35 -0.22 7.71 -17.17
C SER A 35 -1.04 8.95 -16.79
N SER A 36 -2.16 8.75 -16.09
CA SER A 36 -2.98 9.85 -15.53
C SER A 36 -2.22 10.62 -14.44
N ALA A 37 -1.55 9.91 -13.53
CA ALA A 37 -0.72 10.50 -12.49
C ALA A 37 0.49 11.26 -13.03
N GLU A 38 1.05 10.87 -14.18
CA GLU A 38 2.14 11.60 -14.84
C GLU A 38 1.69 12.90 -15.51
N LYS A 39 0.46 12.94 -16.01
CA LYS A 39 -0.16 14.15 -16.60
C LYS A 39 -0.63 15.12 -15.52
N TYR A 40 -0.90 14.62 -14.32
CA TYR A 40 -1.32 15.44 -13.19
C TYR A 40 -0.19 16.36 -12.70
N LYS A 41 -0.52 17.64 -12.50
CA LYS A 41 0.43 18.66 -12.02
C LYS A 41 0.31 18.81 -10.50
N PHE A 42 1.16 18.08 -9.78
CA PHE A 42 1.26 18.18 -8.32
C PHE A 42 1.73 19.57 -7.88
N THR A 43 1.16 20.06 -6.78
CA THR A 43 1.69 21.23 -6.06
C THR A 43 3.01 20.88 -5.37
N ASP A 44 3.73 21.89 -4.87
CA ASP A 44 4.96 21.67 -4.12
C ASP A 44 4.69 20.84 -2.85
N GLU A 45 3.60 21.12 -2.13
CA GLU A 45 3.24 20.33 -0.94
C GLU A 45 2.83 18.90 -1.29
N GLU A 46 2.12 18.69 -2.40
CA GLU A 46 1.74 17.34 -2.86
C GLU A 46 2.97 16.53 -3.31
N ASN A 47 3.97 17.18 -3.91
CA ASN A 47 5.25 16.52 -4.24
C ASN A 47 6.05 16.16 -2.98
N GLU A 48 6.08 17.04 -1.98
CA GLU A 48 6.74 16.76 -0.70
C GLU A 48 6.12 15.54 0.00
N GLU A 49 4.79 15.44 0.01
CA GLU A 49 4.07 14.27 0.54
C GLU A 49 4.37 13.01 -0.27
N LEU A 50 4.38 13.09 -1.60
CA LEU A 50 4.74 11.96 -2.47
C LEU A 50 6.17 11.47 -2.22
N GLU A 51 7.13 12.39 -2.09
CA GLU A 51 8.52 12.05 -1.77
C GLU A 51 8.65 11.41 -0.40
N TYR A 52 7.92 11.91 0.60
CA TYR A 52 7.87 11.31 1.93
C TYR A 52 7.34 9.87 1.89
N LEU A 53 6.22 9.64 1.17
CA LEU A 53 5.67 8.29 0.98
C LEU A 53 6.67 7.37 0.27
N PHE A 54 7.35 7.87 -0.77
CA PHE A 54 8.34 7.08 -1.48
C PHE A 54 9.56 6.76 -0.61
N LYS A 55 10.05 7.70 0.20
CA LYS A 55 11.15 7.45 1.16
C LYS A 55 10.77 6.36 2.14
N ASN A 56 9.55 6.37 2.69
CA ASN A 56 9.04 5.30 3.56
C ASN A 56 9.07 3.94 2.84
N THR A 57 8.52 3.87 1.62
CA THR A 57 8.49 2.63 0.84
C THR A 57 9.90 2.15 0.49
N LYS A 58 10.81 3.05 0.12
CA LYS A 58 12.21 2.75 -0.20
C LYS A 58 12.94 2.19 1.01
N SER A 59 12.79 2.82 2.18
CA SER A 59 13.37 2.34 3.44
C SER A 59 12.88 0.94 3.75
N LYS A 60 11.56 0.70 3.68
CA LYS A 60 10.99 -0.64 3.91
C LYS A 60 11.55 -1.66 2.93
N TYR A 61 11.56 -1.34 1.64
CA TYR A 61 12.09 -2.25 0.61
C TYR A 61 13.57 -2.62 0.83
N TYR A 62 14.38 -1.67 1.29
CA TYR A 62 15.77 -1.94 1.66
C TYR A 62 15.86 -2.96 2.81
N ILE A 63 15.05 -2.80 3.87
CA ILE A 63 14.99 -3.74 4.99
C ILE A 63 14.51 -5.11 4.51
N ASP A 64 13.44 -5.16 3.73
CA ASP A 64 12.90 -6.39 3.15
C ASP A 64 14.01 -7.17 2.41
N LYS A 65 14.81 -6.47 1.60
CA LYS A 65 15.95 -7.08 0.89
C LYS A 65 17.08 -7.57 1.78
N LYS A 66 17.24 -7.04 3.00
CA LYS A 66 18.22 -7.53 3.98
C LYS A 66 17.77 -8.77 4.73
N ILE A 67 16.45 -8.94 4.87
CA ILE A 67 15.88 -10.05 5.63
C ILE A 67 15.36 -11.18 4.74
N GLU A 68 15.17 -10.94 3.44
CA GLU A 68 14.58 -11.89 2.47
C GLU A 68 15.20 -13.30 2.58
N SER A 69 16.53 -13.40 2.69
CA SER A 69 17.23 -14.68 2.80
C SER A 69 17.12 -15.36 4.17
N LYS A 70 16.60 -14.67 5.20
CA LYS A 70 16.43 -15.19 6.56
C LYS A 70 15.04 -15.81 6.77
N ILE A 71 14.07 -15.46 5.92
CA ILE A 71 12.69 -15.90 6.02
C ILE A 71 12.58 -17.36 5.54
N ASN A 72 12.05 -18.23 6.40
CA ASN A 72 11.84 -19.64 6.07
C ASN A 72 10.75 -20.23 6.98
N VAL A 73 9.58 -20.50 6.40
CA VAL A 73 8.48 -21.18 7.09
C VAL A 73 8.44 -22.64 6.65
N GLY A 74 8.84 -23.53 7.56
CA GLY A 74 8.90 -24.97 7.28
C GLY A 74 7.56 -25.69 7.45
N GLU A 75 7.33 -26.76 6.69
CA GLU A 75 6.09 -27.55 6.79
C GLU A 75 5.87 -28.17 8.18
N ASP A 76 6.95 -28.54 8.88
CA ASP A 76 6.90 -29.08 10.24
C ASP A 76 6.36 -28.05 11.25
N GLU A 77 6.75 -26.78 11.09
CA GLU A 77 6.29 -25.67 11.93
C GLU A 77 4.79 -25.41 11.71
N VAL A 78 4.36 -25.38 10.45
CA VAL A 78 2.94 -25.24 10.09
C VAL A 78 2.11 -26.40 10.67
N THR A 79 2.62 -27.63 10.54
CA THR A 79 1.94 -28.83 11.05
C THR A 79 1.83 -28.81 12.58
N LYS A 80 2.88 -28.37 13.27
CA LYS A 80 2.88 -28.21 14.73
C LYS A 80 1.81 -27.21 15.17
N VAL A 81 1.80 -26.01 14.59
CA VAL A 81 0.81 -24.96 14.92
C VAL A 81 -0.61 -25.42 14.61
N TYR A 82 -0.82 -26.16 13.51
CA TYR A 82 -2.12 -26.74 13.19
C TYR A 82 -2.58 -27.71 14.28
N ASN A 83 -1.72 -28.65 14.70
CA ASN A 83 -2.07 -29.63 15.72
C ASN A 83 -2.38 -28.99 17.07
N GLU A 84 -1.65 -27.93 17.44
CA GLU A 84 -1.87 -27.16 18.66
C GLU A 84 -3.22 -26.39 18.64
N ASN A 85 -3.69 -25.99 17.45
CA ASN A 85 -4.91 -25.19 17.27
C ASN A 85 -6.07 -25.96 16.62
N LYS A 86 -5.94 -27.28 16.45
CA LYS A 86 -6.90 -28.10 15.70
C LYS A 86 -8.33 -27.95 16.18
N GLY A 87 -8.54 -27.95 17.49
CA GLY A 87 -9.87 -27.77 18.09
C GLY A 87 -10.53 -26.44 17.70
N ASN A 88 -9.75 -25.37 17.51
CA ASN A 88 -10.27 -24.07 17.08
C ASN A 88 -10.65 -24.06 15.59
N PHE A 89 -9.86 -24.75 14.75
CA PHE A 89 -10.18 -24.89 13.33
C PHE A 89 -11.41 -25.78 13.11
N ASP A 90 -11.48 -26.91 13.83
CA ASP A 90 -12.62 -27.83 13.79
C ASP A 90 -13.91 -27.13 14.25
N ALA A 91 -13.86 -26.33 15.33
CA ALA A 91 -14.99 -25.55 15.82
C ALA A 91 -15.46 -24.47 14.83
N GLN A 92 -14.57 -23.98 13.96
CA GLN A 92 -14.88 -23.00 12.91
C GLN A 92 -15.21 -23.64 11.55
N GLY A 93 -15.15 -24.98 11.44
CA GLY A 93 -15.35 -25.69 10.18
C GLY A 93 -14.28 -25.42 9.12
N ILE A 94 -13.08 -24.99 9.54
CA ILE A 94 -11.97 -24.67 8.64
C ILE A 94 -11.26 -25.98 8.25
N ALA A 95 -11.19 -26.27 6.96
CA ALA A 95 -10.51 -27.46 6.46
C ALA A 95 -8.99 -27.35 6.62
N PHE A 96 -8.29 -28.49 6.73
CA PHE A 96 -6.83 -28.52 6.90
C PHE A 96 -6.06 -27.73 5.83
N SER A 97 -6.47 -27.78 4.57
CA SER A 97 -5.83 -27.03 3.49
C SER A 97 -5.91 -25.51 3.71
N GLN A 98 -7.07 -25.02 4.12
CA GLN A 98 -7.28 -23.61 4.44
C GLN A 98 -6.53 -23.21 5.72
N ALA A 99 -6.56 -24.06 6.74
CA ALA A 99 -5.81 -23.84 7.97
C ALA A 99 -4.29 -23.77 7.69
N LYS A 100 -3.77 -24.65 6.82
CA LYS A 100 -2.35 -24.66 6.40
C LYS A 100 -1.95 -23.31 5.79
N GLU A 101 -2.74 -22.79 4.85
CA GLU A 101 -2.48 -21.48 4.21
C GLU A 101 -2.52 -20.32 5.20
N ILE A 102 -3.52 -20.30 6.09
CA ILE A 102 -3.66 -19.28 7.13
C ILE A 102 -2.42 -19.29 8.04
N ILE A 103 -2.07 -20.46 8.57
CA ILE A 103 -0.94 -20.64 9.49
C ILE A 103 0.37 -20.25 8.80
N GLN A 104 0.58 -20.69 7.55
CA GLN A 104 1.79 -20.37 6.81
C GLN A 104 1.96 -18.87 6.61
N ARG A 105 0.88 -18.17 6.24
CA ARG A 105 0.89 -16.71 6.09
C ARG A 105 1.14 -16.00 7.42
N ASP A 106 0.52 -16.47 8.49
CA ASP A 106 0.64 -15.84 9.80
C ASP A 106 2.07 -16.02 10.37
N LEU A 107 2.65 -17.22 10.22
CA LEU A 107 4.06 -17.50 10.55
C LEU A 107 5.02 -16.65 9.71
N LEU A 108 4.76 -16.53 8.41
CA LEU A 108 5.55 -15.69 7.51
C LEU A 108 5.55 -14.23 8.00
N ASN A 109 4.38 -13.67 8.29
CA ASN A 109 4.23 -12.30 8.77
C ASN A 109 4.93 -12.08 10.13
N GLN A 110 4.87 -13.07 11.02
CA GLN A 110 5.60 -13.02 12.30
C GLN A 110 7.11 -13.01 12.09
N GLN A 111 7.64 -13.90 11.25
CA GLN A 111 9.08 -13.93 10.94
C GLN A 111 9.54 -12.63 10.29
N VAL A 112 8.80 -12.11 9.31
CA VAL A 112 9.07 -10.81 8.68
C VAL A 112 9.14 -9.72 9.74
N SER A 113 8.13 -9.59 10.61
CA SER A 113 8.11 -8.55 11.64
C SER A 113 9.27 -8.68 12.63
N THR A 114 9.62 -9.90 13.05
CA THR A 114 10.77 -10.14 13.93
C THR A 114 12.07 -9.69 13.26
N PHE A 115 12.33 -10.15 12.02
CA PHE A 115 13.58 -9.80 11.33
C PHE A 115 13.65 -8.34 10.91
N GLU A 116 12.53 -7.71 10.53
CA GLU A 116 12.45 -6.27 10.30
C GLU A 116 12.89 -5.50 11.56
N ASN A 117 12.34 -5.87 12.73
CA ASN A 117 12.68 -5.21 14.00
C ASN A 117 14.15 -5.43 14.41
N GLU A 118 14.68 -6.64 14.21
CA GLU A 118 16.10 -6.93 14.44
C GLU A 118 17.01 -6.11 13.53
N GLU A 119 16.70 -6.05 12.23
CA GLU A 119 17.49 -5.28 11.27
C GLU A 119 17.44 -3.78 11.58
N LEU A 120 16.27 -3.23 11.90
CA LEU A 120 16.14 -1.84 12.33
C LEU A 120 16.94 -1.56 13.60
N THR A 121 16.92 -2.47 14.58
CA THR A 121 17.71 -2.34 15.82
C THR A 121 19.20 -2.33 15.52
N ASN A 122 19.67 -3.22 14.63
CA ASN A 122 21.08 -3.25 14.20
C ASN A 122 21.47 -1.95 13.52
N ILE A 123 20.64 -1.44 12.61
CA ILE A 123 20.87 -0.17 11.92
C ILE A 123 21.00 1.00 12.90
N ILE A 124 20.12 1.07 13.91
CA ILE A 124 20.15 2.09 14.96
C ILE A 124 21.44 1.97 15.81
N ASN A 125 21.82 0.75 16.19
CA ASN A 125 23.02 0.51 17.01
C ASN A 125 24.32 0.87 16.26
N GLU A 126 24.33 0.72 14.94
CA GLU A 126 25.45 1.06 14.07
C GLU A 126 25.37 2.49 13.51
N MET A 127 24.57 3.37 14.10
CA MET A 127 24.43 4.75 13.68
C MET A 127 25.65 5.55 14.16
N ASP A 128 26.43 6.09 13.21
CA ASP A 128 27.70 6.78 13.50
C ASP A 128 27.52 8.24 13.93
N LYS A 129 26.37 8.85 13.63
CA LYS A 129 26.13 10.29 13.77
C LYS A 129 24.76 10.60 14.38
N ASN A 130 24.68 11.78 14.99
CA ASN A 130 23.39 12.34 15.39
C ASN A 130 22.58 12.70 14.14
N ILE A 131 21.32 12.28 14.11
CA ILE A 131 20.37 12.68 13.08
C ILE A 131 19.81 14.06 13.43
N GLU A 132 19.96 15.00 12.50
CA GLU A 132 19.38 16.32 12.61
C GLU A 132 18.08 16.41 11.79
N LEU A 133 17.04 16.97 12.41
CA LEU A 133 15.81 17.36 11.73
C LEU A 133 15.99 18.75 11.13
N THR A 134 15.59 18.91 9.87
CA THR A 134 15.57 20.22 9.24
C THR A 134 14.29 20.97 9.62
N LYS A 135 14.23 22.26 9.27
CA LYS A 135 13.02 23.06 9.47
C LYS A 135 11.86 22.49 8.66
N GLU A 136 12.14 22.02 7.45
CA GLU A 136 11.18 21.40 6.53
C GLU A 136 10.57 20.14 7.16
N ASP A 137 11.39 19.26 7.76
CA ASP A 137 10.88 18.07 8.46
C ASP A 137 9.88 18.40 9.58
N VAL A 138 10.18 19.44 10.35
CA VAL A 138 9.32 19.89 11.46
C VAL A 138 8.02 20.51 10.92
N LEU A 139 8.10 21.29 9.85
CA LEU A 139 6.92 21.89 9.22
C LEU A 139 6.02 20.84 8.56
N PHE A 140 6.61 19.90 7.81
CA PHE A 140 5.91 18.80 7.17
C PHE A 140 5.17 17.92 8.17
N SER A 141 5.86 17.55 9.26
CA SER A 141 5.25 16.72 10.30
C SER A 141 4.16 17.43 11.09
N LYS A 142 4.10 18.78 11.05
CA LYS A 142 3.19 19.60 11.85
C LYS A 142 3.23 19.25 13.34
N GLY A 143 4.39 18.80 13.83
CA GLY A 143 4.58 18.34 15.20
C GLY A 143 4.00 16.96 15.52
N ASN A 144 3.54 16.19 14.54
CA ASN A 144 3.07 14.83 14.76
C ASN A 144 4.25 13.91 15.12
N PRO A 145 4.28 13.33 16.34
CA PRO A 145 5.43 12.55 16.82
C PRO A 145 5.68 11.27 16.01
N GLU A 146 4.64 10.66 15.44
CA GLU A 146 4.79 9.45 14.63
C GLU A 146 5.40 9.77 13.25
N ILE A 147 5.00 10.90 12.64
CA ILE A 147 5.63 11.37 11.40
C ILE A 147 7.09 11.74 11.65
N ILE A 148 7.38 12.45 12.75
CA ILE A 148 8.75 12.79 13.14
C ILE A 148 9.59 11.52 13.33
N ARG A 149 9.07 10.51 14.04
CA ARG A 149 9.77 9.22 14.22
C ARG A 149 10.07 8.56 12.88
N SER A 150 9.09 8.53 11.97
CA SER A 150 9.26 7.98 10.63
C SER A 150 10.33 8.74 9.82
N ILE A 151 10.35 10.08 9.87
CA ILE A 151 11.38 10.89 9.22
C ILE A 151 12.77 10.54 9.76
N VAL A 152 12.93 10.48 11.08
CA VAL A 152 14.21 10.11 11.71
C VAL A 152 14.64 8.72 11.25
N MET A 153 13.75 7.72 11.31
CA MET A 153 14.07 6.36 10.88
C MET A 153 14.48 6.29 9.40
N ASN A 154 13.78 7.00 8.51
CA ASN A 154 14.16 7.07 7.11
C ASN A 154 15.55 7.67 6.92
N LYS A 155 15.91 8.72 7.65
CA LYS A 155 17.25 9.32 7.56
C LYS A 155 18.34 8.34 7.98
N ILE A 156 18.13 7.58 9.07
CA ILE A 156 19.07 6.55 9.53
C ILE A 156 19.24 5.46 8.46
N ILE A 157 18.13 4.98 7.89
CA ILE A 157 18.14 3.93 6.87
C ILE A 157 18.77 4.44 5.57
N ASP A 158 18.50 5.68 5.16
CA ASP A 158 19.07 6.31 3.97
C ASP A 158 20.61 6.35 4.04
N GLU A 159 21.21 6.57 5.22
CA GLU A 159 22.67 6.46 5.37
C GLU A 159 23.18 5.06 5.03
N LYS A 160 22.46 4.01 5.42
CA LYS A 160 22.81 2.61 5.11
C LYS A 160 22.60 2.30 3.63
N ILE A 161 21.51 2.78 3.03
CA ILE A 161 21.23 2.68 1.59
C ILE A 161 22.37 3.27 0.77
N VAL A 162 22.84 4.47 1.14
CA VAL A 162 23.96 5.15 0.46
C VAL A 162 25.26 4.38 0.63
N LYS A 163 25.61 3.97 1.86
CA LYS A 163 26.81 3.16 2.14
C LYS A 163 26.84 1.84 1.35
N ALA A 164 25.67 1.22 1.17
CA ALA A 164 25.52 -0.02 0.41
C ALA A 164 25.46 0.18 -1.11
N ASN A 165 25.43 1.43 -1.61
CA ASN A 165 25.21 1.76 -3.02
C ASN A 165 23.93 1.08 -3.57
N PHE A 166 22.92 0.93 -2.72
CA PHE A 166 21.75 0.09 -2.99
C PHE A 166 20.87 0.66 -4.11
N GLU A 167 20.75 2.00 -4.20
CA GLU A 167 19.96 2.64 -5.26
C GLU A 167 20.48 2.32 -6.67
N LYS A 168 21.79 2.08 -6.81
CA LYS A 168 22.36 1.67 -8.09
C LYS A 168 22.03 0.22 -8.43
N THR A 169 22.07 -0.68 -7.43
CA THR A 169 21.80 -2.11 -7.64
C THR A 169 20.32 -2.42 -7.79
N ALA A 170 19.45 -1.66 -7.13
CA ALA A 170 18.00 -1.84 -7.14
C ALA A 170 17.27 -0.81 -8.01
N LYS A 171 17.97 -0.19 -8.97
CA LYS A 171 17.45 0.97 -9.74
C LYS A 171 16.09 0.71 -10.40
N ASP A 172 15.95 -0.43 -11.06
CA ASP A 172 14.72 -0.76 -11.78
C ASP A 172 13.57 -1.08 -10.82
N ASP A 173 13.85 -1.80 -9.73
CA ASP A 173 12.88 -2.07 -8.66
C ASP A 173 12.41 -0.78 -7.98
N LEU A 174 13.33 0.12 -7.64
CA LEU A 174 13.00 1.42 -7.05
C LEU A 174 12.16 2.30 -7.98
N LYS A 175 12.40 2.22 -9.30
CA LYS A 175 11.57 2.90 -10.28
C LYS A 175 10.14 2.34 -10.31
N ILE A 176 10.00 1.01 -10.26
CA ILE A 176 8.68 0.36 -10.18
C ILE A 176 7.96 0.77 -8.88
N LEU A 177 8.67 0.75 -7.75
CA LEU A 177 8.13 1.18 -6.45
C LEU A 177 7.68 2.63 -6.48
N TYR A 178 8.50 3.55 -7.00
CA TYR A 178 8.14 4.96 -7.14
C TYR A 178 6.87 5.14 -7.98
N ASN A 179 6.80 4.45 -9.12
CA ASN A 179 5.63 4.48 -10.00
C ASN A 179 4.36 4.01 -9.28
N ASN A 180 4.44 2.92 -8.52
CA ASN A 180 3.31 2.40 -7.75
C ASN A 180 2.87 3.37 -6.64
N VAL A 181 3.83 3.96 -5.92
CA VAL A 181 3.55 4.98 -4.89
C VAL A 181 2.88 6.19 -5.54
N LYS A 182 3.40 6.68 -6.66
CA LYS A 182 2.84 7.82 -7.41
C LYS A 182 1.42 7.56 -7.90
N ALA A 183 1.17 6.39 -8.50
CA ALA A 183 -0.15 6.00 -8.99
C ALA A 183 -1.19 5.96 -7.86
N ASN A 184 -0.85 5.33 -6.73
CA ASN A 184 -1.73 5.28 -5.55
C ASN A 184 -1.95 6.65 -4.93
N PHE A 185 -0.88 7.43 -4.76
CA PHE A 185 -0.97 8.79 -4.23
C PHE A 185 -1.89 9.67 -5.07
N TYR A 186 -1.78 9.60 -6.40
CA TYR A 186 -2.68 10.31 -7.31
C TYR A 186 -4.15 9.94 -7.10
N LEU A 187 -4.47 8.64 -7.01
CA LEU A 187 -5.85 8.20 -6.76
C LEU A 187 -6.37 8.72 -5.42
N ASP A 188 -5.59 8.55 -4.35
CA ASP A 188 -5.98 8.97 -3.01
C ASP A 188 -6.11 10.51 -2.91
N LEU A 189 -5.25 11.24 -3.62
CA LEU A 189 -5.28 12.70 -3.75
C LEU A 189 -6.56 13.20 -4.43
N GLU A 190 -6.94 12.60 -5.55
CA GLU A 190 -8.15 12.99 -6.27
C GLU A 190 -9.42 12.64 -5.49
N VAL A 191 -9.39 11.53 -4.75
CA VAL A 191 -10.50 11.11 -3.86
C VAL A 191 -10.63 12.08 -2.68
N ARG A 192 -9.53 12.37 -1.96
CA ARG A 192 -9.58 13.24 -0.77
C ARG A 192 -9.99 14.68 -1.08
N LYS A 193 -9.81 15.14 -2.33
CA LYS A 193 -10.30 16.45 -2.79
C LYS A 193 -11.81 16.54 -2.94
N LYS A 194 -12.49 15.40 -3.11
CA LYS A 194 -13.94 15.33 -3.37
C LYS A 194 -14.74 14.85 -2.17
N VAL A 195 -14.14 13.98 -1.35
CA VAL A 195 -14.82 13.34 -0.23
C VAL A 195 -15.01 14.35 0.91
N VAL A 196 -16.27 14.63 1.24
CA VAL A 196 -16.67 15.43 2.40
C VAL A 196 -17.81 14.69 3.12
N VAL A 197 -17.73 14.61 4.44
CA VAL A 197 -18.83 14.15 5.30
C VAL A 197 -19.34 15.35 6.09
N THR A 198 -20.62 15.64 5.96
CA THR A 198 -21.26 16.75 6.66
C THR A 198 -21.81 16.32 8.02
N HIS A 199 -21.96 17.28 8.93
CA HIS A 199 -22.59 17.03 10.22
C HIS A 199 -24.04 16.56 10.07
N GLU A 200 -24.78 17.12 9.12
CA GLU A 200 -26.16 16.73 8.83
C GLU A 200 -26.27 15.25 8.44
N GLU A 201 -25.36 14.75 7.60
CA GLU A 201 -25.34 13.33 7.23
C GLU A 201 -25.09 12.42 8.43
N ILE A 202 -24.20 12.82 9.34
CA ILE A 202 -23.91 12.07 10.58
C ILE A 202 -25.14 12.03 11.47
N VAL A 203 -25.78 13.19 11.70
CA VAL A 203 -27.00 13.32 12.52
C VAL A 203 -28.14 12.50 11.93
N ASN A 204 -28.37 12.60 10.62
CA ASN A 204 -29.46 11.87 9.96
C ASN A 204 -29.27 10.35 10.08
N LEU A 205 -28.04 9.85 9.90
CA LEU A 205 -27.79 8.41 10.05
C LEU A 205 -27.91 7.99 11.52
N TYR A 206 -27.39 8.79 12.45
CA TYR A 206 -27.54 8.53 13.89
C TYR A 206 -29.02 8.44 14.29
N GLU A 207 -29.85 9.41 13.91
CA GLU A 207 -31.28 9.42 14.26
C GLU A 207 -32.04 8.23 13.64
N THR A 208 -31.63 7.80 12.45
CA THR A 208 -32.21 6.63 11.76
C THR A 208 -31.80 5.30 12.41
N GLU A 209 -30.57 5.21 12.91
CA GLU A 209 -29.98 3.96 13.39
C GLU A 209 -29.88 3.87 14.92
N LYS A 210 -30.20 4.93 15.67
CA LYS A 210 -30.01 4.99 17.13
C LYS A 210 -30.65 3.85 17.91
N SER A 211 -31.77 3.31 17.43
CA SER A 211 -32.44 2.15 18.04
C SER A 211 -31.64 0.84 17.94
N LYS A 212 -30.63 0.79 17.05
CA LYS A 212 -29.74 -0.36 16.79
C LYS A 212 -28.38 -0.22 17.47
N LEU A 213 -28.07 0.95 18.06
CA LEU A 213 -26.72 1.27 18.57
C LEU A 213 -26.42 0.69 19.96
N GLY A 214 -27.39 0.04 20.62
CA GLY A 214 -27.21 -0.56 21.94
C GLY A 214 -26.66 0.44 22.96
N ASP A 215 -25.61 0.06 23.68
CA ASP A 215 -25.00 0.85 24.76
C ASP A 215 -23.89 1.80 24.28
N ILE A 216 -23.78 2.08 22.98
CA ILE A 216 -22.76 3.00 22.44
C ILE A 216 -23.13 4.45 22.82
N THR A 217 -22.17 5.20 23.37
CA THR A 217 -22.38 6.61 23.68
C THR A 217 -22.62 7.42 22.41
N PRO A 218 -23.43 8.50 22.45
CA PRO A 218 -23.66 9.34 21.27
C PRO A 218 -22.36 9.80 20.62
N ASN A 219 -21.37 10.27 21.39
CA ASN A 219 -20.10 10.71 20.82
C ASN A 219 -19.34 9.59 20.08
N SER A 220 -19.34 8.37 20.62
CA SER A 220 -18.73 7.21 19.96
C SER A 220 -19.50 6.84 18.68
N ALA A 221 -20.83 6.84 18.74
CA ALA A 221 -21.68 6.58 17.59
C ALA A 221 -21.45 7.58 16.46
N TYR A 222 -21.40 8.88 16.77
CA TYR A 222 -21.15 9.94 15.78
C TYR A 222 -19.78 9.76 15.09
N ASN A 223 -18.74 9.41 15.85
CA ASN A 223 -17.42 9.14 15.27
C ASN A 223 -17.41 7.90 14.38
N GLN A 224 -18.06 6.81 14.80
CA GLN A 224 -18.16 5.59 14.00
C GLN A 224 -18.94 5.84 12.70
N ILE A 225 -20.06 6.56 12.78
CA ILE A 225 -20.88 6.97 11.62
C ILE A 225 -20.05 7.84 10.68
N ALA A 226 -19.36 8.86 11.21
CA ALA A 226 -18.52 9.74 10.39
C ALA A 226 -17.45 8.96 9.63
N ASN A 227 -16.75 8.05 10.31
CA ASN A 227 -15.72 7.20 9.69
C ASN A 227 -16.31 6.24 8.65
N GLY A 228 -17.47 5.63 8.94
CA GLY A 228 -18.17 4.75 8.02
C GLY A 228 -18.62 5.47 6.74
N LEU A 229 -19.23 6.65 6.89
CA LEU A 229 -19.61 7.52 5.78
C LEU A 229 -18.39 7.94 4.96
N LEU A 230 -17.31 8.37 5.63
CA LEU A 230 -16.08 8.79 4.97
C LEU A 230 -15.50 7.65 4.12
N LYS A 231 -15.40 6.45 4.69
CA LYS A 231 -14.90 5.26 4.00
C LYS A 231 -15.76 4.90 2.78
N ASN A 232 -17.08 4.88 2.93
CA ASN A 232 -17.98 4.52 1.84
C ASN A 232 -17.93 5.53 0.69
N LYS A 233 -17.89 6.83 1.02
CA LYS A 233 -17.71 7.88 0.02
C LYS A 233 -16.36 7.78 -0.68
N ALA A 234 -15.28 7.56 0.07
CA ALA A 234 -13.95 7.38 -0.51
C ALA A 234 -13.87 6.18 -1.47
N ILE A 235 -14.47 5.05 -1.11
CA ILE A 235 -14.55 3.88 -1.99
C ILE A 235 -15.33 4.21 -3.27
N THR A 236 -16.48 4.88 -3.13
CA THR A 236 -17.33 5.26 -4.28
C THR A 236 -16.59 6.20 -5.22
N GLU A 237 -15.98 7.25 -4.69
CA GLU A 237 -15.20 8.22 -5.48
C GLU A 237 -13.99 7.57 -6.15
N ARG A 238 -13.31 6.64 -5.46
CA ARG A 238 -12.19 5.88 -6.04
C ARG A 238 -12.66 5.03 -7.21
N THR A 239 -13.77 4.30 -7.06
CA THR A 239 -14.36 3.49 -8.14
C THR A 239 -14.75 4.37 -9.33
N ASN A 240 -15.40 5.52 -9.10
CA ASN A 240 -15.77 6.45 -10.15
C ASN A 240 -14.55 7.00 -10.91
N LEU A 241 -13.48 7.37 -10.18
CA LEU A 241 -12.24 7.83 -10.77
C LEU A 241 -11.57 6.75 -11.62
N VAL A 242 -11.48 5.52 -11.10
CA VAL A 242 -10.91 4.37 -11.82
C VAL A 242 -11.72 4.06 -13.08
N ASN A 243 -13.04 4.04 -13.01
CA ASN A 243 -13.91 3.82 -14.18
C ASN A 243 -13.71 4.89 -15.25
N LYS A 244 -13.57 6.16 -14.85
CA LYS A 244 -13.26 7.24 -15.78
C LYS A 244 -11.92 7.02 -16.49
N ILE A 245 -10.90 6.56 -15.78
CA ILE A 245 -9.59 6.23 -16.36
C ILE A 245 -9.71 5.03 -17.31
N VAL A 246 -10.48 3.99 -16.95
CA VAL A 246 -10.76 2.84 -17.80
C VAL A 246 -11.37 3.29 -19.14
N GLU A 247 -12.35 4.20 -19.09
CA GLU A 247 -13.00 4.75 -20.28
C GLU A 247 -12.04 5.63 -21.11
N GLU A 248 -11.31 6.55 -20.46
CA GLU A 248 -10.39 7.48 -21.13
C GLU A 248 -9.28 6.75 -21.90
N TYR A 249 -8.71 5.71 -21.30
CA TYR A 249 -7.64 4.91 -21.90
C TYR A 249 -8.16 3.69 -22.67
N LYS A 250 -9.48 3.49 -22.73
CA LYS A 250 -10.14 2.35 -23.41
C LYS A 250 -9.54 1.00 -22.99
N VAL A 251 -9.35 0.81 -21.68
CA VAL A 251 -8.66 -0.37 -21.14
C VAL A 251 -9.32 -1.67 -21.61
N GLU A 252 -10.65 -1.75 -21.65
CA GLU A 252 -11.36 -2.95 -22.11
C GLU A 252 -11.15 -3.25 -23.61
N ASP A 253 -10.96 -2.25 -24.45
CA ASP A 253 -10.62 -2.47 -25.86
C ASP A 253 -9.20 -3.02 -26.00
N LEU A 254 -8.26 -2.50 -25.20
CA LEU A 254 -6.88 -2.97 -25.14
C LEU A 254 -6.82 -4.43 -24.63
N VAL A 255 -7.63 -4.79 -23.64
CA VAL A 255 -7.74 -6.18 -23.16
C VAL A 255 -8.17 -7.09 -24.31
N LYS A 256 -9.27 -6.76 -25.02
CA LYS A 256 -9.77 -7.56 -26.16
C LYS A 256 -8.71 -7.74 -27.25
N VAL A 257 -7.99 -6.68 -27.61
CA VAL A 257 -6.92 -6.74 -28.63
C VAL A 257 -5.80 -7.70 -28.23
N ASN A 258 -5.48 -7.80 -26.93
CA ASN A 258 -4.42 -8.68 -26.44
C ASN A 258 -4.88 -10.12 -26.18
N LEU A 259 -6.19 -10.36 -26.04
CA LEU A 259 -6.76 -11.71 -26.02
C LEU A 259 -6.88 -12.33 -27.43
N GLN A 260 -7.18 -11.51 -28.44
CA GLN A 260 -7.33 -11.98 -29.84
C GLN A 260 -6.02 -12.32 -30.55
N LYS A 261 -4.87 -11.97 -29.97
CA LYS A 261 -3.53 -12.17 -30.56
C LYS A 261 -2.76 -13.36 -29.97
N ASN A 262 -3.43 -14.23 -29.22
CA ASN A 262 -2.89 -15.49 -28.70
C ASN A 262 -3.40 -16.68 -29.51
#